data_AF-A0A941M167-F1
#
_entry.id   AF-A0A941M167-F1
#
_cell.length_a   1.000
_cell.length_b   1.000
_cell.length_c   1.000
_cell.angle_alpha   90.00
_cell.angle_beta   90.00
_cell.angle_gamma   90.00
#
_symmetry.space_group_name_H-M   'P 1'
#
loop_
_entity.id
_entity.type
_entity.pdbx_description
1 polymer ?
#
loop_
_entity_poly.entity_id
_entity_poly.type
_entity_poly.pdbx_seq_one_letter_code
_entity_poly.pdbx_strand_id
1 'polypeptide(L)'
;MAFKKLKLLYLAAFLALTPLLAAPALEVRKITPPKLDSLHLGTRITCHRPMRHGAPNMSVTKQGEQIIAHNYGHGGSGWTLGPGSAQHVNDLLLTSEYAHEVTKETPIAIIGAGALGLFSAYDLHQRGFRNITIVADKFEGLTSHNAGGLLAPVSMDNQPEIQGNIDKIGIDAYKFYESIAQKKHPHFKEGAVVVPTYTISIN
;
A
#
# COMPACT_ATOMS: atom_id res chain seq x y z
N MET A 1 -19.46 64.67 56.53
CA MET A 1 -20.69 64.48 55.73
C MET A 1 -20.30 64.26 54.28
N ALA A 2 -21.00 63.37 53.56
CA ALA A 2 -20.80 62.92 52.17
C ALA A 2 -19.79 61.75 51.94
N PHE A 3 -20.31 60.54 52.11
CA PHE A 3 -19.77 59.28 51.60
C PHE A 3 -19.71 59.29 50.06
N LYS A 4 -18.54 59.01 49.46
CA LYS A 4 -18.44 58.60 48.05
C LYS A 4 -18.42 57.07 47.98
N LYS A 5 -19.51 56.49 47.47
CA LYS A 5 -19.65 55.04 47.20
C LYS A 5 -18.65 54.63 46.10
N LEU A 6 -17.75 53.71 46.45
CA LEU A 6 -16.90 52.97 45.53
C LEU A 6 -17.80 52.03 44.70
N LYS A 7 -17.84 52.21 43.37
CA LYS A 7 -18.54 51.29 42.46
C LYS A 7 -17.72 50.00 42.35
N LEU A 8 -18.26 48.94 42.93
CA LEU A 8 -17.81 47.55 42.77
C LEU A 8 -17.98 47.16 41.28
N LEU A 9 -16.87 46.90 40.58
CA LEU A 9 -16.91 46.24 39.27
C LEU A 9 -17.45 44.83 39.48
N TYR A 10 -18.67 44.57 39.00
CA TYR A 10 -19.16 43.22 38.83
C TYR A 10 -18.46 42.61 37.61
N LEU A 11 -17.53 41.70 37.88
CA LEU A 11 -16.92 40.78 36.92
C LEU A 11 -18.03 39.85 36.43
N ALA A 12 -18.56 40.08 35.23
CA ALA A 12 -19.49 39.17 34.59
C ALA A 12 -18.73 37.87 34.24
N ALA A 13 -18.90 36.84 35.05
CA ALA A 13 -18.45 35.50 34.74
C ALA A 13 -19.24 34.98 33.53
N PHE A 14 -18.64 35.03 32.34
CA PHE A 14 -19.10 34.27 31.20
C PHE A 14 -18.88 32.78 31.49
N LEU A 15 -19.88 32.11 32.07
CA LEU A 15 -19.99 30.65 31.96
C LEU A 15 -20.25 30.36 30.48
N ALA A 16 -19.20 30.02 29.74
CA ALA A 16 -19.34 29.37 28.45
C ALA A 16 -19.96 27.99 28.69
N LEU A 17 -21.28 27.91 28.54
CA LEU A 17 -22.00 26.65 28.45
C LEU A 17 -21.64 26.02 27.11
N THR A 18 -20.50 25.32 27.03
CA THR A 18 -20.23 24.42 25.92
C THR A 18 -21.25 23.28 26.03
N PRO A 19 -22.13 23.08 25.03
CA PRO A 19 -22.96 21.89 25.03
C PRO A 19 -22.00 20.70 24.93
N LEU A 20 -22.04 19.84 25.94
CA LEU A 20 -21.46 18.51 25.87
C LEU A 20 -22.20 17.81 24.72
N LEU A 21 -21.65 17.86 23.51
CA LEU A 21 -22.17 17.12 22.36
C LEU A 21 -22.07 15.64 22.77
N ALA A 22 -23.21 15.07 23.16
CA ALA A 22 -23.33 13.65 23.42
C ALA A 22 -22.81 12.93 22.17
N ALA A 23 -21.80 12.08 22.34
CA ALA A 23 -21.30 11.26 21.25
C ALA A 23 -22.51 10.54 20.62
N PRO A 24 -22.63 10.51 19.28
CA PRO A 24 -23.71 9.81 18.63
C PRO A 24 -23.76 8.38 19.16
N ALA A 25 -24.97 7.88 19.44
CA ALA A 25 -25.15 6.53 19.91
C ALA A 25 -24.48 5.56 18.92
N LEU A 26 -23.65 4.63 19.44
CA LEU A 26 -23.00 3.63 18.61
C LEU A 26 -24.06 2.87 17.82
N GLU A 27 -23.91 2.86 16.50
CA GLU A 27 -24.78 2.08 15.63
C GLU A 27 -24.52 0.59 15.89
N VAL A 28 -25.47 -0.08 16.56
CA VAL A 28 -25.40 -1.52 16.80
C VAL A 28 -26.16 -2.26 15.70
N ARG A 29 -25.43 -2.93 14.80
CA ARG A 29 -26.01 -3.82 13.80
C ARG A 29 -25.99 -5.26 14.30
N LYS A 30 -27.17 -5.88 14.44
CA LYS A 30 -27.29 -7.33 14.66
C LYS A 30 -27.09 -8.05 13.33
N ILE A 31 -25.93 -8.68 13.18
CA ILE A 31 -25.61 -9.53 12.03
C ILE A 31 -25.94 -10.98 12.35
N THR A 32 -26.51 -11.71 11.38
CA THR A 32 -26.62 -13.17 11.48
C THR A 32 -25.29 -13.75 11.00
N PRO A 33 -24.55 -14.51 11.82
CA PRO A 33 -23.30 -15.12 11.39
C PRO A 33 -23.53 -15.97 10.13
N PRO A 34 -22.62 -15.94 9.14
CA PRO A 34 -22.72 -16.84 8.00
C PRO A 34 -22.67 -18.30 8.47
N LYS A 35 -23.40 -19.18 7.79
CA LYS A 35 -23.24 -20.62 7.98
C LYS A 35 -21.91 -21.04 7.36
N LEU A 36 -21.05 -21.69 8.13
CA LEU A 36 -19.68 -22.04 7.75
C LEU A 36 -19.45 -23.55 7.66
N ASP A 37 -20.50 -24.36 7.79
CA ASP A 37 -20.40 -25.79 7.51
C ASP A 37 -20.12 -26.02 6.02
N SER A 38 -19.54 -27.18 5.71
CA SER A 38 -19.02 -27.49 4.37
C SER A 38 -20.03 -27.32 3.23
N LEU A 39 -21.35 -27.41 3.50
CA LEU A 39 -22.39 -27.23 2.49
C LEU A 39 -22.56 -25.76 2.08
N HIS A 40 -22.10 -24.82 2.90
CA HIS A 40 -22.21 -23.38 2.68
C HIS A 40 -20.87 -22.73 2.28
N LEU A 41 -19.79 -23.51 2.19
CA LEU A 41 -18.49 -23.04 1.72
C LEU A 41 -18.41 -23.12 0.18
N GLY A 42 -17.96 -22.03 -0.43
CA GLY A 42 -17.65 -21.99 -1.86
C GLY A 42 -16.29 -22.60 -2.19
N THR A 43 -15.74 -22.20 -3.33
CA THR A 43 -14.42 -22.67 -3.80
C THR A 43 -13.31 -22.34 -2.79
N ARG A 44 -12.56 -23.36 -2.38
CA ARG A 44 -11.33 -23.18 -1.62
C ARG A 44 -10.21 -22.72 -2.57
N ILE A 45 -9.72 -21.50 -2.36
CA ILE A 45 -8.61 -20.93 -3.13
C ILE A 45 -7.33 -21.02 -2.30
N THR A 46 -6.29 -21.62 -2.85
CA THR A 46 -4.95 -21.65 -2.26
C THR A 46 -3.93 -21.11 -3.26
N CYS A 47 -2.96 -20.34 -2.80
CA CYS A 47 -1.89 -19.83 -3.66
C CYS A 47 -0.53 -19.94 -2.98
N HIS A 48 0.51 -20.05 -3.81
CA HIS A 48 1.88 -19.91 -3.35
C HIS A 48 2.21 -18.44 -3.16
N ARG A 49 2.98 -18.13 -2.11
CA ARG A 49 3.56 -16.80 -1.87
C ARG A 49 5.09 -16.92 -1.95
N PRO A 50 5.68 -16.84 -3.16
CA PRO A 50 7.11 -17.00 -3.32
C PRO A 50 7.87 -15.96 -2.49
N MET A 51 8.77 -16.44 -1.64
CA MET A 51 9.61 -15.63 -0.77
C MET A 51 11.06 -15.98 -1.08
N ARG A 52 11.92 -14.97 -1.13
CA ARG A 52 13.37 -15.21 -1.16
C ARG A 52 13.83 -15.45 0.28
N HIS A 53 14.80 -16.34 0.49
CA HIS A 53 15.45 -16.42 1.80
C HIS A 53 16.15 -15.09 2.12
N GLY A 54 15.88 -14.55 3.30
CA GLY A 54 16.27 -13.20 3.67
C GLY A 54 15.40 -12.12 3.01
N ALA A 55 15.97 -10.93 2.87
CA ALA A 55 15.31 -9.75 2.30
C ALA A 55 14.77 -9.98 0.87
N PRO A 56 13.68 -9.32 0.44
CA PRO A 56 13.35 -9.24 -0.98
C PRO A 56 14.54 -8.70 -1.79
N ASN A 57 14.71 -9.17 -3.02
CA ASN A 57 15.75 -8.62 -3.88
C ASN A 57 15.24 -7.35 -4.55
N MET A 58 15.79 -6.21 -4.13
CA MET A 58 15.51 -4.85 -4.62
C MET A 58 16.82 -4.16 -5.02
N SER A 59 17.56 -4.76 -5.93
CA SER A 59 18.89 -4.30 -6.36
C SER A 59 18.94 -3.99 -7.85
N VAL A 60 19.94 -3.24 -8.28
CA VAL A 60 20.23 -2.99 -9.69
C VAL A 60 21.61 -3.55 -9.99
N THR A 61 21.71 -4.34 -11.05
CA THR A 61 22.95 -5.00 -11.48
C THR A 61 23.12 -4.85 -13.00
N LYS A 62 24.36 -4.87 -13.50
CA LYS A 62 24.62 -4.94 -14.94
C LYS A 62 25.16 -6.32 -15.31
N GLN A 63 24.64 -6.91 -16.38
CA GLN A 63 25.11 -8.16 -16.98
C GLN A 63 25.30 -7.95 -18.48
N GLY A 64 26.56 -7.88 -18.92
CA GLY A 64 26.88 -7.49 -20.28
C GLY A 64 26.35 -6.08 -20.58
N GLU A 65 25.54 -5.97 -21.63
CA GLU A 65 24.88 -4.71 -22.03
C GLU A 65 23.53 -4.48 -21.34
N GLN A 66 23.06 -5.44 -20.53
CA GLN A 66 21.75 -5.37 -19.89
C GLN A 66 21.85 -4.82 -18.47
N ILE A 67 21.06 -3.81 -18.15
CA ILE A 67 20.83 -3.31 -16.79
C ILE A 67 19.59 -4.00 -16.25
N ILE A 68 19.73 -4.67 -15.12
CA ILE A 68 18.68 -5.50 -14.51
C ILE A 68 18.33 -4.92 -13.15
N ALA A 69 17.09 -4.45 -13.02
CA ALA A 69 16.51 -4.02 -11.76
C ALA A 69 15.64 -5.15 -11.18
N HIS A 70 16.08 -5.72 -10.06
CA HIS A 70 15.42 -6.83 -9.39
C HIS A 70 14.30 -6.32 -8.48
N ASN A 71 13.13 -6.94 -8.54
CA ASN A 71 12.02 -6.64 -7.65
C ASN A 71 11.18 -7.90 -7.34
N TYR A 72 11.74 -8.84 -6.56
CA TYR A 72 11.11 -10.13 -6.29
C TYR A 72 11.39 -10.67 -4.89
N GLY A 73 10.62 -11.69 -4.49
CA GLY A 73 10.84 -12.42 -3.24
C GLY A 73 10.17 -11.82 -2.01
N HIS A 74 9.14 -10.99 -2.22
CA HIS A 74 8.41 -10.26 -1.17
C HIS A 74 7.53 -11.11 -0.24
N GLY A 75 7.38 -12.41 -0.52
CA GLY A 75 6.60 -13.31 0.32
C GLY A 75 5.17 -12.81 0.56
N GLY A 76 4.76 -12.72 1.83
CA GLY A 76 3.43 -12.25 2.21
C GLY A 76 3.19 -10.76 1.99
N SER A 77 4.23 -9.99 1.73
CA SER A 77 4.17 -8.52 1.69
C SER A 77 4.15 -7.95 0.27
N GLY A 78 4.17 -8.79 -0.77
CA GLY A 78 4.25 -8.31 -2.16
C GLY A 78 3.11 -7.38 -2.56
N TRP A 79 1.89 -7.61 -2.06
CA TRP A 79 0.79 -6.67 -2.24
C TRP A 79 0.95 -5.43 -1.37
N THR A 80 1.21 -5.62 -0.07
CA THR A 80 1.39 -4.55 0.92
C THR A 80 2.40 -3.50 0.46
N LEU A 81 3.57 -3.94 -0.02
CA LEU A 81 4.68 -3.07 -0.40
C LEU A 81 4.69 -2.74 -1.90
N GLY A 82 3.82 -3.37 -2.69
CA GLY A 82 3.88 -3.39 -4.16
C GLY A 82 4.21 -2.06 -4.84
N PRO A 83 3.35 -1.02 -4.71
CA PRO A 83 3.56 0.26 -5.37
C PRO A 83 4.81 0.99 -4.83
N GLY A 84 5.06 0.96 -3.52
CA GLY A 84 6.25 1.59 -2.93
C GLY A 84 7.55 0.89 -3.33
N SER A 85 7.54 -0.43 -3.45
CA SER A 85 8.70 -1.22 -3.86
C SER A 85 8.99 -1.03 -5.35
N ALA A 86 7.96 -0.98 -6.19
CA ALA A 86 8.09 -0.60 -7.59
C ALA A 86 8.73 0.78 -7.75
N GLN A 87 8.23 1.78 -7.01
CA GLN A 87 8.80 3.13 -7.01
C GLN A 87 10.27 3.12 -6.57
N HIS A 88 10.58 2.43 -5.47
CA HIS A 88 11.94 2.33 -4.94
C HIS A 88 12.92 1.70 -5.94
N VAL A 89 12.56 0.57 -6.55
CA VAL A 89 13.44 -0.11 -7.51
C VAL A 89 13.62 0.71 -8.78
N ASN A 90 12.57 1.39 -9.26
CA ASN A 90 12.69 2.31 -10.38
C ASN A 90 13.55 3.54 -10.04
N ASP A 91 13.47 4.07 -8.81
CA ASP A 91 14.38 5.12 -8.33
C ASP A 91 15.83 4.63 -8.34
N LEU A 92 16.08 3.43 -7.82
CA LEU A 92 17.41 2.82 -7.86
C LEU A 92 17.93 2.67 -9.29
N LEU A 93 17.10 2.20 -10.22
CA LEU A 93 17.48 2.07 -11.63
C LEU A 93 17.94 3.42 -12.20
N LEU A 94 17.16 4.47 -11.95
CA LEU A 94 17.37 5.81 -12.51
C LEU A 94 18.39 6.65 -11.74
N THR A 95 18.92 6.16 -10.62
CA THR A 95 19.97 6.83 -9.82
C THR A 95 21.23 5.98 -9.64
N SER A 96 21.23 4.74 -10.14
CA SER A 96 22.41 3.87 -10.16
C SER A 96 23.56 4.44 -10.99
N GLU A 97 24.75 3.87 -10.85
CA GLU A 97 25.91 4.21 -11.69
C GLU A 97 25.64 4.02 -13.19
N TYR A 98 24.68 3.15 -13.57
CA TYR A 98 24.27 2.89 -14.95
C TYR A 98 23.16 3.80 -15.45
N ALA A 99 22.64 4.73 -14.63
CA ALA A 99 21.51 5.57 -14.98
C ALA A 99 21.74 6.42 -16.24
N HIS A 100 22.99 6.76 -16.54
CA HIS A 100 23.39 7.50 -17.73
C HIS A 100 23.12 6.75 -19.05
N GLU A 101 22.94 5.43 -19.00
CA GLU A 101 22.60 4.58 -20.15
C GLU A 101 21.08 4.40 -20.33
N VAL A 102 20.27 4.88 -19.36
CA VAL A 102 18.81 4.70 -19.35
C VAL A 102 18.11 6.01 -19.73
N THR A 103 17.68 6.11 -20.99
CA THR A 103 16.92 7.24 -21.54
C THR A 103 15.44 6.89 -21.70
N LYS A 104 14.59 7.86 -22.06
CA LYS A 104 13.15 7.62 -22.23
C LYS A 104 12.81 6.70 -23.41
N GLU A 105 13.74 6.57 -24.34
CA GLU A 105 13.68 5.75 -25.54
C GLU A 105 14.22 4.33 -25.30
N THR A 106 14.99 4.12 -24.23
CA THR A 106 15.55 2.82 -23.86
C THR A 106 14.45 1.76 -23.81
N PRO A 107 14.59 0.65 -24.57
CA PRO A 107 13.66 -0.46 -24.46
C PRO A 107 13.72 -1.09 -23.07
N ILE A 108 12.57 -1.20 -22.40
CA ILE A 108 12.45 -1.81 -21.08
C ILE A 108 11.60 -3.07 -21.19
N ALA A 109 12.18 -4.21 -20.84
CA ALA A 109 11.46 -5.46 -20.68
C ALA A 109 11.14 -5.69 -19.19
N ILE A 110 9.86 -5.87 -18.86
CA ILE A 110 9.40 -6.23 -17.52
C ILE A 110 9.00 -7.68 -17.52
N ILE A 111 9.69 -8.49 -16.70
CA ILE A 111 9.46 -9.93 -16.62
C ILE A 111 8.44 -10.22 -15.53
N GLY A 112 7.23 -10.64 -15.95
CA GLY A 112 6.11 -11.00 -15.09
C GLY A 112 4.98 -9.97 -15.08
N ALA A 113 3.76 -10.44 -15.31
CA ALA A 113 2.53 -9.63 -15.30
C ALA A 113 1.79 -9.66 -13.94
N GLY A 114 2.49 -10.02 -12.86
CA GLY A 114 1.95 -9.92 -11.51
C GLY A 114 1.93 -8.49 -10.99
N ALA A 115 1.36 -8.27 -9.80
CA ALA A 115 1.22 -6.95 -9.18
C ALA A 115 2.50 -6.12 -9.21
N LEU A 116 3.66 -6.71 -8.82
CA LEU A 116 4.94 -6.00 -8.81
C LEU A 116 5.36 -5.54 -10.21
N GLY A 117 5.25 -6.41 -11.22
CA GLY A 117 5.58 -6.06 -12.60
C GLY A 117 4.67 -4.97 -13.15
N LEU A 118 3.36 -5.05 -12.90
CA LEU A 118 2.40 -4.04 -13.34
C LEU A 118 2.60 -2.70 -12.61
N PHE A 119 2.92 -2.70 -11.31
CA PHE A 119 3.26 -1.48 -10.58
C PHE A 119 4.56 -0.85 -11.09
N SER A 120 5.60 -1.66 -11.36
CA SER A 120 6.85 -1.18 -11.96
C SER A 120 6.62 -0.57 -13.34
N ALA A 121 5.81 -1.22 -14.18
CA ALA A 121 5.42 -0.70 -15.50
C ALA A 121 4.66 0.61 -15.39
N TYR A 122 3.67 0.66 -14.49
CA TYR A 122 2.85 1.83 -14.25
C TYR A 122 3.70 3.02 -13.79
N ASP A 123 4.58 2.82 -12.80
CA ASP A 123 5.44 3.89 -12.28
C ASP A 123 6.46 4.40 -13.33
N LEU A 124 7.08 3.50 -14.10
CA LEU A 124 7.93 3.90 -15.24
C LEU A 124 7.15 4.69 -16.29
N HIS A 125 5.91 4.26 -16.59
CA HIS A 125 5.04 4.99 -17.50
C HIS A 125 4.71 6.39 -16.95
N GLN A 126 4.45 6.54 -15.65
CA GLN A 126 4.25 7.85 -15.02
C GLN A 126 5.49 8.74 -15.14
N ARG A 127 6.69 8.15 -15.09
CA ARG A 127 7.96 8.85 -15.26
C ARG A 127 8.31 9.17 -16.72
N GLY A 128 7.42 8.92 -17.68
CA GLY A 128 7.63 9.29 -19.08
C GLY A 128 8.26 8.19 -19.95
N PHE A 129 8.54 7.01 -19.42
CA PHE A 129 8.98 5.88 -20.25
C PHE A 129 7.78 5.35 -21.05
N ARG A 130 8.00 5.04 -22.34
CA ARG A 130 6.94 4.55 -23.23
C ARG A 130 7.29 3.25 -23.93
N ASN A 131 8.58 2.96 -24.11
CA ASN A 131 9.06 1.73 -24.74
C ASN A 131 9.14 0.58 -23.72
N ILE A 132 7.99 0.19 -23.17
CA ILE A 132 7.88 -0.83 -22.12
C ILE A 132 7.17 -2.06 -22.69
N THR A 133 7.81 -3.23 -22.61
CA THR A 133 7.23 -4.53 -22.98
C THR A 133 7.10 -5.40 -21.74
N ILE A 134 5.90 -5.87 -21.44
CA ILE A 134 5.66 -6.85 -20.36
C ILE A 134 5.72 -8.25 -20.97
N VAL A 135 6.64 -9.07 -20.48
CA VAL A 135 6.84 -10.45 -20.91
C VAL A 135 6.43 -11.37 -19.76
N ALA A 136 5.44 -12.22 -19.98
CA ALA A 136 4.95 -13.15 -18.97
C ALA A 136 4.41 -14.42 -19.63
N ASP A 137 4.51 -15.55 -18.92
CA ASP A 137 3.86 -16.82 -19.32
C ASP A 137 2.33 -16.71 -19.24
N LYS A 138 1.82 -15.99 -18.24
CA LYS A 138 0.39 -15.79 -17.98
C LYS A 138 0.12 -14.37 -17.51
N PHE A 139 -1.10 -13.91 -17.79
CA PHE A 139 -1.61 -12.60 -17.37
C PHE A 139 -2.74 -12.72 -16.33
N GLU A 140 -3.49 -13.82 -16.37
CA GLU A 140 -4.60 -14.12 -15.48
C GLU A 140 -4.30 -15.33 -14.58
N GLY A 141 -5.05 -15.49 -13.49
CA GLY A 141 -4.89 -16.64 -12.59
C GLY A 141 -3.54 -16.67 -11.83
N LEU A 142 -2.91 -15.50 -11.69
CA LEU A 142 -1.62 -15.34 -11.01
C LEU A 142 -1.77 -15.38 -9.48
N THR A 143 -0.67 -15.57 -8.75
CA THR A 143 -0.63 -15.38 -7.29
C THR A 143 -1.24 -14.04 -6.86
N SER A 144 -1.05 -12.98 -7.66
CA SER A 144 -1.63 -11.66 -7.38
C SER A 144 -3.16 -11.64 -7.39
N HIS A 145 -3.82 -12.46 -8.22
CA HIS A 145 -5.30 -12.57 -8.25
C HIS A 145 -5.85 -13.22 -6.98
N ASN A 146 -5.05 -14.08 -6.34
CA ASN A 146 -5.43 -14.82 -5.14
C ASN A 146 -4.94 -14.14 -3.86
N ALA A 147 -4.30 -12.96 -3.96
CA ALA A 147 -3.81 -12.23 -2.80
C ALA A 147 -4.99 -11.64 -2.01
N GLY A 148 -5.00 -11.84 -0.69
CA GLY A 148 -6.05 -11.30 0.19
C GLY A 148 -6.00 -9.77 0.38
N GLY A 149 -4.99 -9.10 -0.18
CA GLY A 149 -4.95 -7.64 -0.24
C GLY A 149 -4.71 -6.90 1.08
N LEU A 150 -4.36 -7.60 2.16
CA LEU A 150 -4.13 -6.99 3.48
C LEU A 150 -2.97 -5.98 3.41
N LEU A 151 -3.19 -4.77 3.93
CA LEU A 151 -2.13 -3.78 4.10
C LEU A 151 -1.41 -4.02 5.43
N ALA A 152 -0.62 -5.10 5.48
CA ALA A 152 0.24 -5.42 6.60
C ALA A 152 1.51 -6.10 6.09
N PRO A 153 2.70 -5.63 6.44
CA PRO A 153 3.92 -6.36 6.08
C PRO A 153 3.98 -7.63 6.92
N VAL A 154 3.91 -8.78 6.25
CA VAL A 154 3.89 -10.12 6.85
C VAL A 154 4.73 -11.10 6.04
N SER A 155 5.20 -12.16 6.70
CA SER A 155 5.90 -13.29 6.05
C SER A 155 7.03 -12.84 5.12
N MET A 156 8.00 -12.14 5.70
CA MET A 156 9.27 -11.78 5.09
C MET A 156 10.39 -12.10 6.08
N ASP A 157 11.51 -12.64 5.60
CA ASP A 157 12.73 -12.78 6.39
C ASP A 157 13.47 -11.44 6.39
N ASN A 158 13.06 -10.53 7.28
CA ASN A 158 13.64 -9.20 7.34
C ASN A 158 15.08 -9.25 7.90
N GLN A 159 15.97 -8.49 7.26
CA GLN A 159 17.29 -8.20 7.80
C GLN A 159 17.28 -6.80 8.42
N PRO A 160 17.84 -6.62 9.64
CA PRO A 160 17.82 -5.32 10.32
C PRO A 160 18.37 -4.17 9.46
N GLU A 161 19.42 -4.46 8.68
CA GLU A 161 20.10 -3.52 7.78
C GLU A 161 19.16 -2.86 6.76
N ILE A 162 18.12 -3.57 6.31
CA ILE A 162 17.21 -3.08 5.28
C ILE A 162 15.87 -2.58 5.84
N GLN A 163 15.64 -2.70 7.15
CA GLN A 163 14.34 -2.42 7.75
C GLN A 163 13.91 -0.96 7.53
N GLY A 164 14.85 -0.01 7.63
CA GLY A 164 14.55 1.40 7.36
C GLY A 164 14.06 1.66 5.93
N ASN A 165 14.59 0.92 4.94
CA ASN A 165 14.11 0.98 3.57
C ASN A 165 12.71 0.37 3.44
N ILE A 166 12.46 -0.78 4.08
CA ILE A 166 11.16 -1.44 4.09
C ILE A 166 10.08 -0.54 4.71
N ASP A 167 10.40 0.15 5.81
CA ASP A 167 9.46 1.06 6.47
C ASP A 167 9.09 2.24 5.55
N LYS A 168 10.09 2.85 4.91
CA LYS A 168 9.85 3.92 3.93
C LYS A 168 8.98 3.42 2.77
N ILE A 169 9.34 2.27 2.19
CA ILE A 169 8.58 1.61 1.11
C ILE A 169 7.14 1.34 1.55
N GLY A 170 6.94 0.86 2.77
CA GLY A 170 5.61 0.60 3.34
C GLY A 170 4.77 1.86 3.47
N ILE A 171 5.37 2.97 3.93
CA ILE A 171 4.69 4.27 4.00
C ILE A 171 4.32 4.80 2.61
N ASP A 172 5.22 4.69 1.64
CA ASP A 172 4.97 5.15 0.27
C ASP A 172 3.86 4.29 -0.39
N ALA A 173 3.87 2.98 -0.16
CA ALA A 173 2.80 2.08 -0.60
C ALA A 173 1.46 2.42 0.07
N TYR A 174 1.46 2.69 1.39
CA TYR A 174 0.26 3.10 2.11
C TYR A 174 -0.33 4.39 1.54
N LYS A 175 0.48 5.42 1.30
CA LYS A 175 0.03 6.69 0.70
C LYS A 175 -0.57 6.49 -0.68
N PHE A 176 0.00 5.59 -1.49
CA PHE A 176 -0.56 5.23 -2.78
C PHE A 176 -1.97 4.64 -2.62
N TYR A 177 -2.14 3.62 -1.78
CA TYR A 177 -3.44 3.00 -1.54
C TYR A 177 -4.46 3.95 -0.90
N GLU A 178 -4.02 4.78 0.05
CA GLU A 178 -4.83 5.82 0.68
C GLU A 178 -5.36 6.81 -0.37
N SER A 179 -4.51 7.24 -1.30
CA SER A 179 -4.92 8.16 -2.37
C SER A 179 -6.01 7.56 -3.28
N ILE A 180 -5.97 6.25 -3.52
CA ILE A 180 -7.01 5.51 -4.24
C ILE A 180 -8.28 5.47 -3.40
N ALA A 181 -8.18 5.06 -2.14
CA ALA A 181 -9.32 4.97 -1.23
C ALA A 181 -10.05 6.32 -1.07
N GLN A 182 -9.30 7.43 -1.03
CA GLN A 182 -9.83 8.78 -0.95
C GLN A 182 -10.29 9.36 -2.30
N LYS A 183 -10.24 8.57 -3.40
CA LYS A 183 -10.56 9.01 -4.78
C LYS A 183 -9.73 10.20 -5.27
N LYS A 184 -8.52 10.35 -4.73
CA LYS A 184 -7.56 11.42 -5.08
C LYS A 184 -6.53 10.97 -6.11
N HIS A 185 -6.37 9.66 -6.30
CA HIS A 185 -5.40 9.13 -7.24
C HIS A 185 -5.78 9.46 -8.70
N PRO A 186 -4.87 10.03 -9.52
CA PRO A 186 -5.21 10.57 -10.84
C PRO A 186 -5.66 9.51 -11.86
N HIS A 187 -5.20 8.26 -11.72
CA HIS A 187 -5.46 7.18 -12.70
C HIS A 187 -6.37 6.07 -12.18
N PHE A 188 -6.59 5.98 -10.86
CA PHE A 188 -7.41 4.94 -10.23
C PHE A 188 -8.61 5.61 -9.55
N LYS A 189 -9.51 6.14 -10.38
CA LYS A 189 -10.57 7.07 -9.95
C LYS A 189 -11.79 6.39 -9.34
N GLU A 190 -12.02 5.12 -9.66
CA GLU A 190 -13.13 4.34 -9.08
C GLU A 190 -12.97 4.14 -7.56
N GLY A 191 -11.73 4.29 -7.07
CA GLY A 191 -11.39 4.32 -5.66
C GLY A 191 -11.53 2.97 -4.96
N ALA A 192 -11.61 3.00 -3.63
CA ALA A 192 -11.92 1.81 -2.83
C ALA A 192 -13.41 1.76 -2.49
N VAL A 193 -13.96 0.55 -2.45
CA VAL A 193 -15.30 0.27 -1.94
C VAL A 193 -15.17 -0.38 -0.58
N VAL A 194 -15.99 0.07 0.38
CA VAL A 194 -16.07 -0.58 1.70
C VAL A 194 -16.77 -1.92 1.53
N VAL A 195 -16.06 -2.99 1.86
CA VAL A 195 -16.61 -4.35 1.87
C VAL A 195 -16.70 -4.88 3.30
N PRO A 196 -17.86 -5.39 3.75
CA PRO A 196 -17.95 -6.05 5.06
C PRO A 196 -17.07 -7.31 5.04
N THR A 197 -16.11 -7.39 5.95
CA THR A 197 -15.20 -8.53 6.08
C THR A 197 -15.44 -9.23 7.42
N TYR A 198 -15.50 -10.57 7.41
CA TYR A 198 -15.57 -11.39 8.62
C TYR A 198 -14.21 -12.06 8.81
N THR A 199 -13.55 -11.80 9.93
CA THR A 199 -12.35 -12.52 10.35
C THR A 199 -12.70 -13.48 11.47
N ILE A 200 -12.24 -14.72 11.35
CA ILE A 200 -12.44 -15.75 12.37
C ILE A 200 -11.06 -16.08 12.91
N SER A 201 -10.83 -15.78 14.18
CA SER A 201 -9.63 -16.24 14.88
C SER A 201 -9.83 -17.72 15.20
N ILE A 202 -9.05 -18.57 14.57
CA ILE A 202 -8.98 -20.00 14.92
C ILE A 202 -7.83 -20.09 15.92
N ASN A 203 -8.16 -20.24 17.21
CA ASN A 203 -7.17 -20.46 18.27
C ASN A 203 -6.61 -21.89 18.18
#